data_AF-A0A353N6M6-F1
#
_entry.id   AF-A0A353N6M6-F1
#
_cell.length_a   1.000
_cell.length_b   1.000
_cell.length_c   1.000
_cell.angle_alpha   90.00
_cell.angle_beta   90.00
_cell.angle_gamma   90.00
#
_symmetry.space_group_name_H-M   'P 1'
#
loop_
_entity.id
_entity.type
_entity.pdbx_description
1 polymer ?
#
loop_
_entity_poly.entity_id
_entity_poly.type
_entity_poly.pdbx_seq_one_letter_code
_entity_poly.pdbx_strand_id
1 'polypeptide(L)'
;ALATTRFLRDRMIARNIKASFALGGITGQIVELHEEGLIKRLLDVQSFDLRAVESLKNNRFHHQIDAEYYASSDNEGSAVNQLDIVVLSALEIDLDFNVNVITGSDGVIRGASGGHCDTAAGASMAIIVAPLIRGRMPTILERVHTVVTPGHTVDVLVTDQGIAVNPLR
;
A
#
# COMPACT_ATOMS: atom_id res chain seq x y z
N ALA A 1 -4.48 5.10 4.17
CA ALA A 1 -4.02 3.70 4.04
C ALA A 1 -4.21 2.92 5.35
N LEU A 2 -3.48 3.22 6.43
CA LEU A 2 -3.47 2.36 7.63
C LEU A 2 -4.85 2.11 8.27
N ALA A 3 -5.70 3.13 8.39
CA ALA A 3 -7.04 2.98 8.98
C ALA A 3 -8.00 2.05 8.22
N THR A 4 -7.68 1.70 6.96
CA THR A 4 -8.49 0.77 6.15
C THR A 4 -8.61 -0.60 6.80
N THR A 5 -7.58 -1.06 7.52
CA THR A 5 -7.53 -2.37 8.21
C THR A 5 -8.67 -2.54 9.20
N ARG A 6 -9.02 -1.47 9.95
CA ARG A 6 -10.13 -1.46 10.91
C ARG A 6 -11.46 -1.77 10.24
N PHE A 7 -11.72 -1.17 9.08
CA PHE A 7 -12.97 -1.41 8.36
C PHE A 7 -12.99 -2.76 7.64
N LEU A 8 -11.82 -3.23 7.17
CA LEU A 8 -11.69 -4.57 6.58
C LEU A 8 -11.97 -5.66 7.61
N ARG A 9 -11.47 -5.52 8.84
CA ARG A 9 -11.72 -6.44 9.96
C ARG A 9 -13.20 -6.79 10.11
N ASP A 10 -14.04 -5.78 10.26
CA ASP A 10 -15.48 -5.97 10.49
C ASP A 10 -16.15 -6.68 9.30
N ARG A 11 -15.72 -6.35 8.07
CA ARG A 11 -16.22 -6.99 6.84
C ARG A 11 -15.76 -8.43 6.70
N MET A 12 -14.52 -8.74 7.06
CA MET A 12 -13.95 -10.09 7.05
C MET A 12 -14.68 -10.99 8.05
N ILE A 13 -14.92 -10.50 9.27
CA ILE A 13 -15.69 -11.22 10.29
C ILE A 13 -17.13 -11.47 9.81
N ALA A 14 -17.81 -10.42 9.35
CA ALA A 14 -19.21 -10.53 8.92
C ALA A 14 -19.41 -11.48 7.74
N ARG A 15 -18.40 -11.62 6.87
CA ARG A 15 -18.44 -12.50 5.68
C ARG A 15 -17.71 -13.82 5.87
N ASN A 16 -17.12 -14.07 7.05
CA ASN A 16 -16.26 -15.21 7.32
C ASN A 16 -15.14 -15.40 6.26
N ILE A 17 -14.50 -14.29 5.87
CA ILE A 17 -13.39 -14.27 4.92
C ILE A 17 -12.07 -14.14 5.69
N LYS A 18 -11.04 -14.87 5.25
CA LYS A 18 -9.69 -14.83 5.84
C LYS A 18 -8.66 -14.63 4.74
N ALA A 19 -7.71 -13.72 4.97
CA ALA A 19 -6.60 -13.48 4.07
C ALA A 19 -5.51 -14.56 4.23
N SER A 20 -4.88 -14.94 3.12
CA SER A 20 -3.76 -15.89 3.08
C SER A 20 -2.50 -15.28 3.70
N PHE A 21 -2.20 -14.02 3.43
CA PHE A 21 -1.10 -13.29 4.03
C PHE A 21 -1.30 -11.77 4.01
N ALA A 22 -0.46 -11.06 4.74
CA ALA A 22 -0.18 -9.64 4.54
C ALA A 22 1.32 -9.44 4.32
N LEU A 23 1.69 -8.41 3.57
CA LEU A 23 3.05 -8.16 3.08
C LEU A 23 3.43 -6.70 3.28
N GLY A 24 4.73 -6.45 3.41
CA GLY A 24 5.33 -5.13 3.35
C GLY A 24 5.93 -4.79 4.70
N GLY A 25 5.79 -3.53 5.11
CA GLY A 25 6.18 -3.16 6.45
C GLY A 25 5.04 -3.38 7.44
N ILE A 26 5.27 -4.28 8.40
CA ILE A 26 4.23 -4.73 9.31
C ILE A 26 4.05 -3.75 10.47
N THR A 27 2.78 -3.49 10.81
CA THR A 27 2.38 -2.68 11.98
C THR A 27 1.66 -3.56 13.00
N GLY A 28 1.58 -3.09 14.24
CA GLY A 28 0.84 -3.75 15.31
C GLY A 28 -0.64 -3.99 15.00
N GLN A 29 -1.26 -3.19 14.13
CA GLN A 29 -2.64 -3.41 13.67
C GLN A 29 -2.77 -4.64 12.76
N ILE A 30 -1.78 -4.87 11.89
CA ILE A 30 -1.75 -6.07 11.04
C ILE A 30 -1.45 -7.32 11.88
N VAL A 31 -0.57 -7.19 12.88
CA VAL A 31 -0.31 -8.24 13.89
C VAL A 31 -1.61 -8.64 14.58
N GLU A 32 -2.43 -7.68 15.00
CA GLU A 32 -3.70 -7.97 15.67
C GLU A 32 -4.66 -8.79 14.79
N LEU A 33 -4.80 -8.43 13.51
CA LEU A 33 -5.60 -9.21 12.56
C LEU A 33 -5.06 -10.63 12.35
N HIS A 34 -3.73 -10.80 12.42
CA HIS A 34 -3.10 -12.11 12.35
C HIS A 34 -3.39 -12.95 13.60
N GLU A 35 -3.27 -12.36 14.80
CA GLU A 35 -3.55 -13.02 16.08
C GLU A 35 -5.04 -13.40 16.22
N GLU A 36 -5.94 -12.60 15.66
CA GLU A 36 -7.37 -12.90 15.55
C GLU A 36 -7.70 -14.00 14.52
N GLY A 37 -6.70 -14.47 13.76
CA GLY A 37 -6.86 -15.49 12.73
C GLY A 37 -7.59 -15.02 11.47
N LEU A 38 -7.63 -13.70 11.24
CA LEU A 38 -8.16 -13.08 10.02
C LEU A 38 -7.11 -13.05 8.91
N ILE A 39 -5.83 -12.98 9.25
CA ILE A 39 -4.69 -13.09 8.33
C ILE A 39 -3.85 -14.30 8.73
N LYS A 40 -3.55 -15.22 7.81
CA LYS A 40 -2.86 -16.46 8.17
C LYS A 40 -1.35 -16.32 8.34
N ARG A 41 -0.69 -15.46 7.56
CA ARG A 41 0.77 -15.26 7.58
C ARG A 41 1.13 -13.81 7.39
N LEU A 42 2.26 -13.38 7.94
CA LEU A 42 2.83 -12.07 7.72
C LEU A 42 4.19 -12.23 7.05
N LEU A 43 4.42 -11.50 5.97
CA LEU A 43 5.69 -11.43 5.26
C LEU A 43 6.26 -10.02 5.48
N ASP A 44 7.26 -9.91 6.35
CA ASP A 44 7.75 -8.65 6.88
C ASP A 44 9.13 -8.32 6.31
N VAL A 45 9.18 -7.29 5.47
CA VAL A 45 10.43 -6.69 4.98
C VAL A 45 10.91 -5.55 5.89
N GLN A 46 10.02 -4.99 6.71
CA GLN A 46 10.30 -3.86 7.61
C GLN A 46 9.24 -3.71 8.71
N SER A 47 9.55 -4.05 9.96
CA SER A 47 8.63 -3.76 11.08
C SER A 47 8.57 -2.25 11.37
N PHE A 48 7.37 -1.66 11.41
CA PHE A 48 7.16 -0.21 11.64
C PHE A 48 6.99 0.18 13.10
N ASP A 49 6.74 -0.78 14.00
CA ASP A 49 6.59 -0.54 15.43
C ASP A 49 7.06 -1.73 16.29
N LEU A 50 7.22 -1.49 17.60
CA LEU A 50 7.73 -2.52 18.52
C LEU A 50 6.79 -3.72 18.66
N ARG A 51 5.48 -3.56 18.40
CA ARG A 51 4.53 -4.69 18.44
C ARG A 51 4.77 -5.62 17.25
N ALA A 52 5.03 -5.06 16.06
CA ALA A 52 5.45 -5.84 14.90
C ALA A 52 6.79 -6.55 15.13
N VAL A 53 7.79 -5.86 15.71
CA VAL A 53 9.09 -6.46 16.06
C VAL A 53 8.93 -7.63 17.03
N GLU A 54 8.13 -7.47 18.10
CA GLU A 54 7.90 -8.53 19.07
C GLU A 54 7.12 -9.71 18.48
N SER A 55 6.14 -9.43 17.62
CA SER A 55 5.43 -10.47 16.87
C SER A 55 6.36 -11.24 15.96
N LEU A 56 7.24 -10.56 15.21
CA LEU A 56 8.21 -11.20 14.32
C LEU A 56 9.14 -12.15 15.09
N LYS A 57 9.53 -11.78 16.31
CA LYS A 57 10.36 -12.60 17.18
C LYS A 57 9.62 -13.86 17.68
N ASN A 58 8.34 -13.73 18.03
CA ASN A 58 7.63 -14.74 18.82
C ASN A 58 6.60 -15.57 18.02
N ASN A 59 6.17 -15.10 16.85
CA ASN A 59 5.11 -15.74 16.06
C ASN A 59 5.67 -16.48 14.86
N ARG A 60 5.52 -17.82 14.86
CA ARG A 60 6.03 -18.70 13.79
C ARG A 60 5.51 -18.35 12.39
N PHE A 61 4.35 -17.73 12.27
CA PHE A 61 3.75 -17.37 10.97
C PHE A 61 3.99 -15.91 10.57
N HIS A 62 4.79 -15.18 11.35
CA HIS A 62 5.34 -13.89 10.99
C HIS A 62 6.78 -14.10 10.53
N HIS A 63 7.01 -13.97 9.22
CA HIS A 63 8.28 -14.30 8.58
C HIS A 63 9.01 -13.04 8.15
N GLN A 64 10.28 -12.94 8.51
CA GLN A 64 11.18 -11.94 7.93
C GLN A 64 11.49 -12.33 6.48
N ILE A 65 11.47 -11.35 5.58
CA ILE A 65 11.90 -11.51 4.19
C ILE A 65 12.91 -10.41 3.81
N ASP A 66 13.76 -10.67 2.83
CA ASP A 66 14.65 -9.66 2.26
C ASP A 66 13.95 -8.83 1.17
N ALA A 67 14.60 -7.73 0.77
CA ALA A 67 14.06 -6.81 -0.23
C ALA A 67 14.00 -7.43 -1.64
N GLU A 68 14.87 -8.40 -1.94
CA GLU A 68 14.92 -9.09 -3.23
C GLU A 68 13.67 -9.94 -3.42
N TYR A 69 13.37 -10.80 -2.44
CA TYR A 69 12.13 -11.58 -2.42
C TYR A 69 10.89 -10.70 -2.22
N TYR A 70 11.00 -9.56 -1.56
CA TYR A 70 9.87 -8.63 -1.44
C TYR A 70 9.42 -8.12 -2.81
N ALA A 71 10.28 -7.40 -3.54
CA ALA A 71 9.82 -6.54 -4.65
C ALA A 71 10.82 -6.36 -5.82
N SER A 72 11.85 -7.19 -5.96
CA SER A 72 12.77 -7.10 -7.10
C SER A 72 12.07 -7.35 -8.44
N SER A 73 12.25 -6.47 -9.42
CA SER A 73 11.69 -6.67 -10.76
C SER A 73 12.38 -7.78 -11.56
N ASP A 74 13.61 -8.14 -11.19
CA ASP A 74 14.38 -9.21 -11.83
C ASP A 74 14.03 -10.59 -11.27
N ASN A 75 13.19 -10.64 -10.24
CA ASN A 75 12.73 -11.86 -9.59
C ASN A 75 11.24 -12.08 -9.83
N GLU A 76 10.90 -12.96 -10.78
CA GLU A 76 9.50 -13.33 -11.06
C GLU A 76 8.78 -13.90 -9.82
N GLY A 77 9.53 -14.46 -8.87
CA GLY A 77 9.03 -15.00 -7.61
C GLY A 77 8.78 -13.98 -6.50
N SER A 78 8.96 -12.67 -6.75
CA SER A 78 8.77 -11.65 -5.73
C SER A 78 7.38 -11.66 -5.12
N ALA A 79 7.30 -11.45 -3.80
CA ALA A 79 6.08 -11.54 -3.01
C ALA A 79 5.02 -10.51 -3.43
N VAL A 80 5.43 -9.34 -3.93
CA VAL A 80 4.49 -8.34 -4.46
C VAL A 80 3.64 -8.87 -5.62
N ASN A 81 4.15 -9.80 -6.43
CA ASN A 81 3.42 -10.40 -7.55
C ASN A 81 2.31 -11.37 -7.10
N GLN A 82 2.23 -11.66 -5.80
CA GLN A 82 1.18 -12.49 -5.20
C GLN A 82 0.13 -11.65 -4.46
N LEU A 83 0.21 -10.32 -4.52
CA LEU A 83 -0.76 -9.43 -3.88
C LEU A 83 -2.06 -9.37 -4.67
N ASP A 84 -3.18 -9.65 -4.00
CA ASP A 84 -4.50 -9.38 -4.57
C ASP A 84 -4.80 -7.87 -4.59
N ILE A 85 -4.47 -7.16 -3.50
CA ILE A 85 -4.80 -5.74 -3.32
C ILE A 85 -3.66 -5.02 -2.57
N VAL A 86 -3.32 -3.81 -2.99
CA VAL A 86 -2.49 -2.86 -2.23
C VAL A 86 -3.20 -1.51 -2.05
N VAL A 87 -3.02 -0.90 -0.86
CA VAL A 87 -3.55 0.43 -0.55
C VAL A 87 -2.39 1.39 -0.26
N LEU A 88 -2.19 2.34 -1.16
CA LEU A 88 -1.09 3.31 -1.13
C LEU A 88 -1.60 4.73 -0.86
N SER A 89 -0.68 5.69 -0.70
CA SER A 89 -0.97 7.11 -0.54
C SER A 89 -0.30 7.92 -1.64
N ALA A 90 -0.64 9.21 -1.73
CA ALA A 90 -0.04 10.14 -2.69
C ALA A 90 0.24 11.50 -2.05
N LEU A 91 1.31 12.17 -2.51
CA LEU A 91 1.45 13.62 -2.38
C LEU A 91 0.62 14.31 -3.46
N GLU A 92 0.75 13.84 -4.71
CA GLU A 92 0.00 14.32 -5.87
C GLU A 92 -0.38 13.12 -6.75
N ILE A 93 -1.49 13.24 -7.47
CA ILE A 93 -1.90 12.33 -8.54
C ILE A 93 -2.46 13.17 -9.70
N ASP A 94 -2.14 12.80 -10.94
CA ASP A 94 -2.65 13.51 -12.12
C ASP A 94 -3.80 12.79 -12.83
N LEU A 95 -4.32 13.42 -13.89
CA LEU A 95 -5.46 12.92 -14.67
C LEU A 95 -5.13 11.63 -15.44
N ASP A 96 -3.85 11.36 -15.67
CA ASP A 96 -3.35 10.10 -16.25
C ASP A 96 -3.05 9.05 -15.15
N PHE A 97 -3.46 9.31 -13.91
CA PHE A 97 -3.23 8.49 -12.71
C PHE A 97 -1.77 8.35 -12.28
N ASN A 98 -0.84 9.14 -12.83
CA ASN A 98 0.55 9.11 -12.36
C ASN A 98 0.63 9.66 -10.95
N VAL A 99 1.43 9.02 -10.10
CA VAL A 99 1.53 9.37 -8.68
C VAL A 99 2.90 9.94 -8.34
N ASN A 100 2.89 11.03 -7.58
CA ASN A 100 4.06 11.61 -6.95
C ASN A 100 4.07 11.30 -5.45
N VAL A 101 5.22 10.82 -4.98
CA VAL A 101 5.53 10.62 -3.55
C VAL A 101 6.90 11.18 -3.14
N ILE A 102 7.58 11.94 -4.00
CA ILE A 102 8.94 12.44 -3.77
C ILE A 102 8.96 13.95 -3.56
N THR A 103 8.41 14.74 -4.47
CA THR A 103 8.50 16.20 -4.44
C THR A 103 7.25 16.81 -3.80
N GLY A 104 7.45 17.85 -2.98
CA GLY A 104 6.34 18.66 -2.47
C GLY A 104 5.81 19.63 -3.53
N SER A 105 4.76 20.38 -3.19
CA SER A 105 4.15 21.40 -4.06
C SER A 105 5.08 22.57 -4.42
N ASP A 106 6.19 22.72 -3.69
CA ASP A 106 7.27 23.67 -4.00
C ASP A 106 8.38 23.06 -4.88
N GLY A 107 8.19 21.83 -5.36
CA GLY A 107 9.15 21.07 -6.16
C GLY A 107 10.32 20.49 -5.37
N VAL A 108 10.40 20.73 -4.05
CA VAL A 108 11.53 20.27 -3.23
C VAL A 108 11.34 18.81 -2.82
N ILE A 109 12.39 18.01 -3.00
CA ILE A 109 12.45 16.60 -2.57
C ILE A 109 12.29 16.52 -1.06
N ARG A 110 11.27 15.77 -0.61
CA ARG A 110 10.96 15.55 0.82
C ARG A 110 10.26 14.23 1.12
N GLY A 111 10.03 13.41 0.11
CA GLY A 111 9.41 12.10 0.23
C GLY A 111 10.37 10.97 -0.12
N ALA A 112 9.82 9.81 -0.40
CA ALA A 112 10.56 8.61 -0.73
C ALA A 112 9.78 7.79 -1.76
N SER A 113 10.49 7.12 -2.68
CA SER A 113 9.87 6.17 -3.60
C SER A 113 9.29 4.98 -2.84
N GLY A 114 10.10 4.39 -1.95
CA GLY A 114 9.75 3.14 -1.27
C GLY A 114 9.44 2.02 -2.27
N GLY A 115 8.62 1.05 -1.85
CA GLY A 115 8.06 0.03 -2.74
C GLY A 115 6.73 0.44 -3.39
N HIS A 116 6.48 1.74 -3.55
CA HIS A 116 5.20 2.26 -4.03
C HIS A 116 4.90 1.82 -5.46
N CYS A 117 5.84 2.07 -6.38
CA CYS A 117 5.73 1.61 -7.76
C CYS A 117 5.75 0.08 -7.86
N ASP A 118 6.53 -0.60 -7.02
CA ASP A 118 6.69 -2.05 -7.10
C ASP A 118 5.41 -2.79 -6.72
N THR A 119 4.81 -2.40 -5.59
CA THR A 119 3.54 -2.97 -5.14
C THR A 119 2.37 -2.58 -6.04
N ALA A 120 2.38 -1.37 -6.61
CA ALA A 120 1.38 -0.96 -7.59
C ALA A 120 1.47 -1.81 -8.88
N ALA A 121 2.68 -2.13 -9.33
CA ALA A 121 2.90 -2.97 -10.50
C ALA A 121 2.62 -4.46 -10.25
N GLY A 122 2.96 -4.98 -9.07
CA GLY A 122 2.82 -6.40 -8.74
C GLY A 122 1.43 -6.82 -8.27
N ALA A 123 0.65 -5.91 -7.68
CA ALA A 123 -0.68 -6.23 -7.16
C ALA A 123 -1.72 -6.39 -8.26
N SER A 124 -2.67 -7.30 -8.06
CA SER A 124 -3.84 -7.44 -8.94
C SER A 124 -4.76 -6.21 -8.89
N MET A 125 -4.75 -5.48 -7.75
CA MET A 125 -5.44 -4.20 -7.62
C MET A 125 -4.65 -3.17 -6.78
N ALA A 126 -4.32 -2.02 -7.37
CA ALA A 126 -3.66 -0.88 -6.73
C ALA A 126 -4.62 0.28 -6.46
N ILE A 127 -4.80 0.60 -5.17
CA ILE A 127 -5.69 1.68 -4.70
C ILE A 127 -4.87 2.81 -4.09
N ILE A 128 -4.98 4.02 -4.66
CA ILE A 128 -4.46 5.25 -4.07
C ILE A 128 -5.51 5.87 -3.17
N VAL A 129 -5.13 6.22 -1.94
CA VAL A 129 -6.01 6.95 -1.01
C VAL A 129 -5.35 8.27 -0.64
N ALA A 130 -6.03 9.38 -0.92
CA ALA A 130 -5.56 10.71 -0.52
C ALA A 130 -6.73 11.70 -0.35
N PRO A 131 -6.65 12.67 0.57
CA PRO A 131 -7.64 13.74 0.62
C PRO A 131 -7.56 14.58 -0.66
N LEU A 132 -8.69 15.13 -1.11
CA LEU A 132 -8.73 15.98 -2.30
C LEU A 132 -7.83 17.21 -2.14
N ILE A 133 -7.78 17.77 -0.93
CA ILE A 133 -7.00 18.98 -0.59
C ILE A 133 -6.25 18.74 0.73
N ARG A 134 -4.96 19.11 0.78
CA ARG A 134 -4.13 19.17 2.00
C ARG A 134 -3.84 20.63 2.35
N GLY A 135 -4.62 21.19 3.28
CA GLY A 135 -4.50 22.61 3.65
C GLY A 135 -4.92 23.51 2.49
N ARG A 136 -3.94 24.03 1.75
CA ARG A 136 -4.17 24.86 0.53
C ARG A 136 -3.67 24.19 -0.75
N MET A 137 -3.14 22.98 -0.65
CA MET A 137 -2.51 22.28 -1.76
C MET A 137 -3.48 21.24 -2.33
N PRO A 138 -3.83 21.30 -3.62
CA PRO A 138 -4.61 20.25 -4.26
C PRO A 138 -3.78 18.97 -4.37
N THR A 139 -4.40 17.82 -4.15
CA THR A 139 -3.75 16.51 -4.37
C THR A 139 -3.93 16.04 -5.83
N ILE A 140 -5.05 16.41 -6.46
CA ILE A 140 -5.32 16.08 -7.88
C ILE A 140 -4.87 17.26 -8.73
N LEU A 141 -3.95 17.00 -9.66
CA LEU A 141 -3.37 17.99 -10.58
C LEU A 141 -3.65 17.61 -12.04
N GLU A 142 -3.45 18.54 -12.97
CA GLU A 142 -3.43 18.19 -14.40
C GLU A 142 -2.22 17.32 -14.75
N ARG A 143 -1.08 17.57 -14.10
CA ARG A 143 0.17 16.81 -14.23
C ARG A 143 0.94 16.89 -12.92
N VAL A 144 1.49 15.78 -12.46
CA VAL A 144 2.32 15.75 -11.24
C VAL A 144 3.70 16.37 -11.48
N HIS A 145 4.34 16.88 -10.43
CA HIS A 145 5.72 17.39 -10.52
C HIS A 145 6.74 16.29 -10.81
N THR A 146 6.52 15.09 -10.26
CA THR A 146 7.45 13.97 -10.40
C THR A 146 6.65 12.68 -10.50
N VAL A 147 6.79 11.98 -11.62
CA VAL A 147 6.19 10.66 -11.80
C VAL A 147 7.07 9.63 -11.08
N VAL A 148 6.52 9.00 -10.05
CA VAL A 148 7.16 7.88 -9.34
C VAL A 148 6.48 6.57 -9.70
N THR A 149 5.15 6.55 -9.61
CA THR A 149 4.35 5.38 -9.96
C THR A 149 3.56 5.68 -11.22
N PRO A 150 3.81 4.96 -12.33
CA PRO A 150 3.11 5.16 -13.59
C PRO A 150 1.61 4.92 -13.45
N GLY A 151 0.78 5.78 -14.04
CA GLY A 151 -0.67 5.68 -13.85
C GLY A 151 -1.31 4.41 -14.42
N HIS A 152 -0.66 3.74 -15.37
CA HIS A 152 -1.14 2.46 -15.89
C HIS A 152 -1.04 1.30 -14.87
N THR A 153 -0.33 1.47 -13.75
CA THR A 153 -0.27 0.52 -12.63
C THR A 153 -1.18 0.93 -11.46
N VAL A 154 -2.00 1.95 -11.64
CA VAL A 154 -2.95 2.44 -10.62
C VAL A 154 -4.37 2.22 -11.09
N ASP A 155 -5.22 1.65 -10.25
CA ASP A 155 -6.56 1.21 -10.67
C ASP A 155 -7.65 2.09 -10.13
N VAL A 156 -7.51 2.52 -8.87
CA VAL A 156 -8.54 3.26 -8.16
C VAL A 156 -7.92 4.38 -7.35
N LEU A 157 -8.48 5.59 -7.48
CA LEU A 157 -8.26 6.70 -6.56
C LEU A 157 -9.46 6.82 -5.64
N VAL A 158 -9.23 6.85 -4.33
CA VAL A 158 -10.24 7.13 -3.30
C VAL A 158 -9.88 8.43 -2.60
N THR A 159 -10.83 9.36 -2.61
CA THR A 159 -10.75 10.64 -1.91
C THR A 159 -11.87 10.76 -0.89
N ASP A 160 -11.81 11.82 -0.08
CA ASP A 160 -12.90 12.26 0.79
C ASP A 160 -14.11 12.81 0.03
N GLN A 161 -14.03 12.99 -1.30
CA GLN A 161 -15.13 13.45 -2.15
C GLN A 161 -15.68 12.36 -3.09
N GLY A 162 -15.04 11.21 -3.19
CA GLY A 162 -15.49 10.13 -4.06
C GLY A 162 -14.38 9.22 -4.55
N ILE A 163 -14.76 8.32 -5.46
CA ILE A 163 -13.90 7.29 -6.03
C ILE A 163 -13.80 7.54 -7.53
N ALA A 164 -12.59 7.46 -8.08
CA ALA A 164 -12.33 7.45 -9.51
C ALA A 164 -11.65 6.12 -9.89
N VAL A 165 -12.18 5.41 -10.87
CA VAL A 165 -11.60 4.18 -11.40
C VAL A 165 -10.84 4.53 -12.68
N ASN A 166 -9.64 3.99 -12.84
CA ASN A 166 -8.84 4.18 -14.03
C ASN A 166 -9.56 3.55 -15.24
N PRO A 167 -9.78 4.28 -16.35
CA PRO A 167 -10.45 3.77 -17.54
C PRO A 167 -9.73 2.60 -18.22
N LEU A 168 -8.50 2.28 -17.82
CA LEU A 168 -7.75 1.09 -18.27
C LEU A 168 -8.13 -0.20 -17.52
N ARG A 169 -9.24 -0.23 -16.77
CA ARG A 169 -9.69 -1.36 -15.94
C ARG A 169 -11.11 -1.79 -16.24
#